data_AF-A0A958FGJ6-F1
#
_entry.id   AF-A0A958FGJ6-F1
#
_cell.length_a   1.000
_cell.length_b   1.000
_cell.length_c   1.000
_cell.angle_alpha   90.00
_cell.angle_beta   90.00
_cell.angle_gamma   90.00
#
_symmetry.space_group_name_H-M   'P 1'
#
loop_
_entity.id
_entity.type
_entity.pdbx_description
1 polymer ?
#
loop_
_entity_poly.entity_id
_entity_poly.type
_entity_poly.pdbx_seq_one_letter_code
_entity_poly.pdbx_strand_id
1 'polypeptide(L)'
;MSKNGILDSKIPDGPIEQKWDRHKNNIKVVSPANKRKFKILVVGTGLAGASASASLAELGYQVQTFCIQDSPRRAHSIAAQGGINAAKNYQNDNDSVFRLFYDTVKGGDFRAREANVYRLAQLSTNIIDQCVAQGVPFARDYGGLLANRSFGGVLV
;
A
#
# COMPACT_ATOMS: atom_id res chain seq x y z
N MET A 1 21.96 10.76 9.99
CA MET A 1 23.12 9.94 9.57
C MET A 1 23.48 9.02 10.71
N SER A 2 23.61 7.71 10.45
CA SER A 2 24.25 6.81 11.43
C SER A 2 25.69 7.28 11.65
N LYS A 3 26.20 7.11 12.87
CA LYS A 3 27.52 7.61 13.29
C LYS A 3 28.71 7.11 12.43
N ASN A 4 28.49 6.10 11.56
CA ASN A 4 29.54 5.46 10.74
C ASN A 4 29.33 5.61 9.21
N GLY A 5 28.51 6.54 8.71
CA GLY A 5 28.29 6.70 7.26
C GLY A 5 27.45 5.60 6.59
N ILE A 6 27.16 4.51 7.30
CA ILE A 6 26.22 3.46 6.88
C ILE A 6 24.79 4.00 6.98
N LEU A 7 24.01 3.90 5.91
CA LEU A 7 22.61 4.31 5.92
C LEU A 7 21.79 3.35 6.80
N ASP A 8 21.18 3.87 7.86
CA ASP A 8 20.21 3.14 8.66
C ASP A 8 18.91 2.96 7.86
N SER A 9 18.62 1.72 7.50
CA SER A 9 17.47 1.36 6.67
C SER A 9 16.15 1.30 7.47
N LYS A 10 16.21 1.29 8.82
CA LYS A 10 15.07 1.17 9.73
C LYS A 10 14.10 0.04 9.38
N ILE A 11 14.63 -1.05 8.83
CA ILE A 11 13.86 -2.24 8.48
C ILE A 11 13.54 -2.98 9.80
N PRO A 12 12.29 -3.42 10.04
CA PRO A 12 11.95 -4.15 11.27
C PRO A 12 12.73 -5.46 11.40
N ASP A 13 12.90 -6.01 12.60
CA ASP A 13 13.69 -7.23 12.82
C ASP A 13 12.91 -8.53 12.51
N GLY A 14 13.65 -9.63 12.38
CA GLY A 14 13.11 -10.99 12.20
C GLY A 14 13.04 -11.48 10.75
N PRO A 15 12.50 -12.71 10.54
CA PRO A 15 12.33 -13.30 9.21
C PRO A 15 11.45 -12.44 8.30
N ILE A 16 11.76 -12.39 7.00
CA ILE A 16 11.11 -11.49 6.04
C ILE A 16 9.59 -11.62 6.04
N GLU A 17 9.11 -12.86 6.11
CA GLU A 17 7.70 -13.24 6.13
C GLU A 17 6.91 -12.68 7.32
N GLN A 18 7.57 -12.59 8.48
CA GLN A 18 6.94 -12.19 9.74
C GLN A 18 7.29 -10.74 10.12
N LYS A 19 8.18 -10.11 9.35
CA LYS A 19 8.79 -8.83 9.68
C LYS A 19 7.76 -7.72 9.88
N TRP A 20 6.78 -7.65 8.98
CA TRP A 20 5.72 -6.64 9.06
C TRP A 20 4.70 -6.94 10.17
N ASP A 21 4.33 -8.20 10.39
CA ASP A 21 3.41 -8.57 11.46
C ASP A 21 4.01 -8.33 12.85
N ARG A 22 5.27 -8.71 13.04
CA ARG A 22 6.03 -8.37 14.26
C ARG A 22 6.10 -6.88 14.48
N HIS A 23 6.32 -6.10 13.41
CA HIS A 23 6.34 -4.65 13.52
C HIS A 23 4.99 -4.11 14.00
N LYS A 24 3.88 -4.50 13.36
CA LYS A 24 2.51 -4.09 13.76
C LYS A 24 2.22 -4.39 15.23
N ASN A 25 2.58 -5.60 15.69
CA ASN A 25 2.32 -6.03 17.06
C ASN A 25 3.12 -5.23 18.12
N ASN A 26 4.25 -4.64 17.72
CA ASN A 26 5.13 -3.88 18.61
C ASN A 26 5.01 -2.36 18.44
N ILE A 27 4.14 -1.87 17.54
CA ILE A 27 3.91 -0.44 17.36
C ILE A 27 3.22 0.13 18.59
N LYS A 28 3.78 1.24 19.11
CA LYS A 28 3.13 2.03 20.15
C LYS A 28 1.91 2.74 19.57
N VAL A 29 0.73 2.38 20.05
CA VAL A 29 -0.54 2.98 19.61
C VAL A 29 -0.78 4.33 20.31
N VAL A 30 -1.40 5.26 19.60
CA VAL A 30 -1.84 6.55 20.15
C VAL A 30 -3.29 6.42 20.60
N SER A 31 -3.56 6.72 21.87
CA SER A 31 -4.92 6.67 22.42
C SER A 31 -5.85 7.69 21.72
N PRO A 32 -7.16 7.38 21.56
CA PRO A 32 -8.10 8.26 20.86
C PRO A 32 -8.12 9.71 21.37
N ALA A 33 -8.06 9.89 22.70
CA ALA A 33 -8.03 11.21 23.33
C ALA A 33 -6.78 12.04 22.95
N ASN A 34 -5.66 11.38 22.67
CA ASN A 34 -4.42 12.05 22.30
C ASN A 34 -4.30 12.33 20.80
N LYS A 35 -5.08 11.65 19.93
CA LYS A 35 -4.96 11.83 18.46
C LYS A 35 -5.19 13.27 18.01
N ARG A 36 -6.14 13.99 18.64
CA ARG A 36 -6.45 15.40 18.34
C ARG A 36 -5.31 16.38 18.68
N LYS A 37 -4.34 15.95 19.50
CA LYS A 37 -3.16 16.77 19.85
C LYS A 37 -2.12 16.78 18.73
N PHE A 38 -2.19 15.83 17.79
CA PHE A 38 -1.27 15.73 16.67
C PHE A 38 -1.88 16.35 15.42
N LYS A 39 -1.10 17.22 14.77
CA LYS A 39 -1.40 17.76 13.45
C LYS A 39 -0.51 17.06 12.42
N ILE A 40 -1.12 16.53 11.37
CA ILE A 40 -0.43 15.82 10.30
C ILE A 40 -0.54 16.68 9.04
N LEU A 41 0.61 16.99 8.44
CA LEU A 41 0.68 17.69 7.17
C LEU A 41 0.96 16.66 6.08
N VAL A 42 0.08 16.58 5.09
CA VAL A 42 0.23 15.69 3.93
C VAL A 42 0.47 16.56 2.70
N VAL A 43 1.61 16.35 2.05
CA VAL A 43 2.00 17.08 0.82
C VAL A 43 1.79 16.16 -0.38
N GLY A 44 0.81 16.50 -1.21
CA GLY A 44 0.37 15.74 -2.37
C GLY A 44 -1.04 15.17 -2.20
N THR A 45 -1.86 15.28 -3.25
CA THR A 45 -3.25 14.80 -3.29
C THR A 45 -3.47 13.66 -4.30
N GLY A 46 -2.38 13.00 -4.73
CA GLY A 46 -2.49 11.75 -5.50
C GLY A 46 -3.03 10.61 -4.65
N LEU A 47 -3.13 9.39 -5.22
CA LEU A 47 -3.71 8.24 -4.50
C LEU A 47 -3.08 8.02 -3.12
N ALA A 48 -1.74 8.03 -3.03
CA ALA A 48 -1.06 7.84 -1.75
C ALA A 48 -1.40 8.92 -0.71
N GLY A 49 -1.38 10.20 -1.11
CA GLY A 49 -1.64 11.32 -0.20
C GLY A 49 -3.11 11.42 0.20
N ALA A 50 -4.03 11.29 -0.76
CA ALA A 50 -5.46 11.31 -0.51
C ALA A 50 -5.89 10.13 0.39
N SER A 51 -5.42 8.90 0.11
CA SER A 51 -5.71 7.73 0.94
C SER A 51 -5.12 7.87 2.34
N ALA A 52 -3.88 8.35 2.48
CA ALA A 52 -3.27 8.59 3.79
C ALA A 52 -4.05 9.64 4.59
N SER A 53 -4.40 10.77 3.96
CA SER A 53 -5.18 11.82 4.61
C SER A 53 -6.55 11.34 5.06
N ALA A 54 -7.27 10.60 4.20
CA ALA A 54 -8.59 10.06 4.53
C ALA A 54 -8.53 9.08 5.71
N SER A 55 -7.64 8.09 5.65
CA SER A 55 -7.50 7.10 6.72
C SER A 55 -7.03 7.72 8.05
N LEU A 56 -6.13 8.71 8.02
CA LEU A 56 -5.69 9.40 9.24
C LEU A 56 -6.78 10.31 9.81
N ALA A 57 -7.55 11.00 8.96
CA ALA A 57 -8.68 11.81 9.40
C ALA A 57 -9.78 10.94 10.02
N GLU A 58 -10.10 9.79 9.42
CA GLU A 58 -11.06 8.81 9.95
C GLU A 58 -10.65 8.29 11.33
N LEU A 59 -9.34 8.09 11.55
CA LEU A 59 -8.81 7.72 12.86
C LEU A 59 -8.95 8.82 13.93
N GLY A 60 -9.28 10.06 13.56
CA GLY A 60 -9.49 11.19 14.46
C GLY A 60 -8.29 12.15 14.61
N TYR A 61 -7.31 12.09 13.69
CA TYR A 61 -6.21 13.06 13.64
C TYR A 61 -6.63 14.36 12.95
N GLN A 62 -5.96 15.47 13.31
CA GLN A 62 -6.08 16.72 12.56
C GLN A 62 -5.16 16.67 11.34
N VAL A 63 -5.72 16.53 10.14
CA VAL A 63 -4.96 16.40 8.89
C VAL A 63 -5.13 17.66 8.03
N GLN A 64 -4.01 18.25 7.59
CA GLN A 64 -3.99 19.29 6.57
C GLN A 64 -3.32 18.73 5.31
N THR A 65 -4.03 18.80 4.18
CA THR A 65 -3.55 18.25 2.91
C THR A 65 -3.28 19.40 1.94
N PHE A 66 -2.10 19.40 1.32
CA PHE A 66 -1.65 20.43 0.40
C PHE A 66 -1.39 19.82 -0.98
N CYS A 67 -1.76 20.55 -2.03
CA CYS A 67 -1.39 20.23 -3.41
C CYS A 67 -0.88 21.47 -4.11
N ILE A 68 0.02 21.27 -5.08
CA ILE A 68 0.54 22.34 -5.94
C ILE A 68 -0.37 22.60 -7.15
N GLN A 69 -1.23 21.63 -7.48
CA GLN A 69 -2.14 21.69 -8.62
C GLN A 69 -3.37 22.55 -8.29
N ASP A 70 -3.97 23.19 -9.31
CA ASP A 70 -5.20 24.00 -9.16
C ASP A 70 -6.39 23.21 -8.57
N SER A 71 -6.37 21.89 -8.69
CA SER A 71 -7.36 21.01 -8.06
C SER A 71 -6.71 19.73 -7.55
N PRO A 72 -7.14 19.22 -6.37
CA PRO A 72 -6.67 17.95 -5.84
C PRO A 72 -6.82 16.77 -6.80
N ARG A 73 -7.80 16.82 -7.71
CA ARG A 73 -8.11 15.77 -8.69
C ARG A 73 -7.13 15.70 -9.87
N ARG A 74 -6.27 16.71 -10.05
CA ARG A 74 -5.31 16.76 -11.18
C ARG A 74 -3.94 16.16 -10.85
N ALA A 75 -3.83 15.42 -9.74
CA ALA A 75 -2.66 14.59 -9.52
C ALA A 75 -2.56 13.51 -10.61
N HIS A 76 -1.33 13.18 -11.05
CA HIS A 76 -1.10 12.28 -12.19
C HIS A 76 -1.71 10.87 -12.01
N SER A 77 -2.02 10.47 -10.78
CA SER A 77 -2.72 9.22 -10.50
C SER A 77 -4.05 9.06 -11.24
N ILE A 78 -4.70 10.15 -11.66
CA ILE A 78 -5.93 10.10 -12.48
C ILE A 78 -5.71 9.46 -13.87
N ALA A 79 -4.47 9.49 -14.38
CA ALA A 79 -4.13 8.95 -15.69
C ALA A 79 -3.82 7.45 -15.67
N ALA A 80 -3.88 6.79 -14.50
CA ALA A 80 -3.66 5.35 -14.39
C ALA A 80 -4.80 4.56 -15.07
N GLN A 81 -4.46 3.61 -15.94
CA GLN A 81 -5.43 2.84 -16.74
C GLN A 81 -5.30 1.32 -16.57
N GLY A 82 -4.12 0.83 -16.21
CA GLY A 82 -3.81 -0.60 -16.29
C GLY A 82 -4.52 -1.47 -15.24
N GLY A 83 -4.67 -0.98 -14.02
CA GLY A 83 -5.16 -1.74 -12.87
C GLY A 83 -4.19 -1.68 -11.69
N ILE A 84 -4.45 -2.50 -10.67
CA ILE A 84 -3.64 -2.65 -9.47
C ILE A 84 -3.37 -4.13 -9.23
N ASN A 85 -2.11 -4.50 -9.04
CA ASN A 85 -1.72 -5.88 -8.73
C ASN A 85 -1.95 -6.15 -7.24
N ALA A 86 -2.52 -7.31 -6.92
CA ALA A 86 -2.67 -7.79 -5.56
C ALA A 86 -2.67 -9.30 -5.50
N ALA A 87 -2.19 -9.85 -4.37
CA ALA A 87 -2.12 -11.29 -4.11
C ALA A 87 -3.53 -11.88 -3.84
N LYS A 88 -4.44 -11.81 -4.81
CA LYS A 88 -5.87 -12.12 -4.67
C LYS A 88 -6.26 -13.28 -5.59
N ASN A 89 -6.35 -14.46 -4.99
CA ASN A 89 -6.72 -15.71 -5.63
C ASN A 89 -8.25 -15.85 -5.84
N TYR A 90 -8.88 -14.93 -6.59
CA TYR A 90 -10.33 -14.99 -6.88
C TYR A 90 -10.68 -16.11 -7.86
N GLN A 91 -9.78 -16.42 -8.80
CA GLN A 91 -10.02 -17.37 -9.88
C GLN A 91 -9.47 -18.77 -9.58
N ASN A 92 -9.03 -19.04 -8.35
CA ASN A 92 -8.30 -20.27 -8.00
C ASN A 92 -7.03 -20.46 -8.85
N ASP A 93 -6.36 -19.35 -9.18
CA ASP A 93 -5.11 -19.26 -9.94
C ASP A 93 -3.85 -19.58 -9.10
N ASN A 94 -4.04 -19.93 -7.82
CA ASN A 94 -2.97 -20.17 -6.84
C ASN A 94 -2.09 -18.93 -6.58
N ASP A 95 -2.66 -17.72 -6.74
CA ASP A 95 -1.95 -16.50 -6.38
C ASP A 95 -1.66 -16.44 -4.86
N SER A 96 -0.51 -15.89 -4.52
CA SER A 96 -0.01 -15.84 -3.15
C SER A 96 0.90 -14.64 -2.92
N VAL A 97 1.05 -14.25 -1.65
CA VAL A 97 1.98 -13.19 -1.24
C VAL A 97 3.40 -13.46 -1.73
N PHE A 98 3.84 -14.73 -1.68
CA PHE A 98 5.18 -15.11 -2.15
C PHE A 98 5.33 -14.95 -3.66
N ARG A 99 4.30 -15.27 -4.45
CA ARG A 99 4.34 -15.14 -5.91
C ARG A 99 4.49 -13.68 -6.33
N LEU A 100 3.64 -12.79 -5.80
CA LEU A 100 3.73 -11.36 -6.05
C LEU A 100 5.06 -10.76 -5.55
N PHE A 101 5.57 -11.23 -4.42
CA PHE A 101 6.89 -10.86 -3.91
C PHE A 101 8.00 -11.24 -4.89
N TYR A 102 8.03 -12.50 -5.34
CA TYR A 102 9.05 -13.01 -6.26
C TYR A 102 9.04 -12.26 -7.59
N ASP A 103 7.87 -12.08 -8.20
CA ASP A 103 7.71 -11.37 -9.47
C ASP A 103 8.16 -9.91 -9.34
N THR A 104 7.90 -9.27 -8.19
CA THR A 104 8.33 -7.89 -7.93
C THR A 104 9.84 -7.77 -7.71
N VAL A 105 10.47 -8.73 -7.02
CA VAL A 105 11.93 -8.75 -6.83
C VAL A 105 12.64 -8.98 -8.16
N LYS A 106 12.17 -9.97 -8.94
CA LYS A 106 12.70 -10.28 -10.27
C LYS A 106 12.49 -9.11 -11.24
N GLY A 107 11.29 -8.51 -11.27
CA GLY A 107 11.00 -7.34 -12.10
C GLY A 107 11.80 -6.10 -11.72
N GLY A 108 12.22 -5.99 -10.46
CA GLY A 108 13.14 -4.97 -9.96
C GLY A 108 14.62 -5.27 -10.18
N ASP A 109 14.95 -6.28 -10.99
CA ASP A 109 16.33 -6.73 -11.26
C ASP A 109 17.12 -7.01 -9.96
N PHE A 110 16.44 -7.55 -8.94
CA PHE A 110 17.02 -7.83 -7.61
C PHE A 110 17.59 -6.61 -6.88
N ARG A 111 17.27 -5.39 -7.32
CA ARG A 111 17.72 -4.13 -6.70
C ARG A 111 16.72 -3.59 -5.66
N ALA A 112 15.54 -4.17 -5.59
CA ALA A 112 14.50 -3.76 -4.66
C ALA A 112 14.84 -4.19 -3.22
N ARG A 113 14.40 -3.40 -2.23
CA ARG A 113 14.52 -3.78 -0.82
C ARG A 113 13.50 -4.87 -0.50
N GLU A 114 13.95 -6.12 -0.44
CA GLU A 114 13.10 -7.30 -0.30
C GLU A 114 12.10 -7.19 0.86
N ALA A 115 12.53 -6.71 2.03
CA ALA A 115 11.64 -6.52 3.17
C ALA A 115 10.45 -5.59 2.89
N ASN A 116 10.66 -4.53 2.09
CA ASN A 116 9.58 -3.62 1.69
C ASN A 116 8.69 -4.23 0.62
N VAL A 117 9.28 -5.01 -0.30
CA VAL A 117 8.53 -5.71 -1.35
C VAL A 117 7.63 -6.78 -0.74
N TYR A 118 8.12 -7.54 0.23
CA TYR A 118 7.31 -8.54 0.93
C TYR A 118 6.14 -7.89 1.67
N ARG A 119 6.40 -6.77 2.37
CA ARG A 119 5.35 -5.96 3.00
C ARG A 119 4.32 -5.46 1.98
N LEU A 120 4.76 -4.99 0.81
CA LEU A 120 3.87 -4.55 -0.27
C LEU A 120 2.96 -5.69 -0.71
N ALA A 121 3.54 -6.87 -0.99
CA ALA A 121 2.80 -8.04 -1.41
C ALA A 121 1.76 -8.46 -0.36
N GLN A 122 2.16 -8.49 0.92
CA GLN A 122 1.27 -8.82 2.04
C GLN A 122 0.12 -7.81 2.21
N LEU A 123 0.38 -6.51 2.03
CA LEU A 123 -0.63 -5.46 2.19
C LEU A 123 -1.55 -5.30 0.96
N SER A 124 -1.12 -5.77 -0.20
CA SER A 124 -1.85 -5.61 -1.47
C SER A 124 -3.28 -6.15 -1.38
N THR A 125 -3.50 -7.27 -0.69
CA THR A 125 -4.82 -7.88 -0.52
C THR A 125 -5.80 -6.95 0.19
N ASN A 126 -5.35 -6.32 1.27
CA ASN A 126 -6.18 -5.45 2.09
C ASN A 126 -6.49 -4.13 1.38
N ILE A 127 -5.58 -3.66 0.51
CA ILE A 127 -5.80 -2.44 -0.28
C ILE A 127 -6.97 -2.63 -1.25
N ILE A 128 -7.06 -3.78 -1.92
CA ILE A 128 -8.19 -4.08 -2.81
C ILE A 128 -9.50 -4.07 -2.03
N ASP A 129 -9.54 -4.73 -0.88
CA ASP A 129 -10.74 -4.79 -0.04
C ASP A 129 -11.15 -3.39 0.45
N GLN A 130 -10.18 -2.56 0.84
CA GLN A 130 -10.42 -1.18 1.22
C GLN A 130 -11.01 -0.35 0.06
N CYS A 131 -10.46 -0.48 -1.15
CA CYS A 131 -10.99 0.22 -2.33
C CYS A 131 -12.42 -0.20 -2.65
N VAL A 132 -12.74 -1.50 -2.57
CA VAL A 132 -14.12 -1.99 -2.75
C VAL A 132 -15.04 -1.42 -1.69
N ALA A 133 -14.63 -1.41 -0.42
CA ALA A 133 -15.43 -0.86 0.68
C ALA A 133 -15.68 0.65 0.54
N GLN A 134 -14.73 1.40 -0.05
CA GLN A 134 -14.89 2.81 -0.39
C GLN A 134 -15.76 3.07 -1.63
N GLY A 135 -16.23 2.01 -2.30
CA GLY A 135 -17.07 2.11 -3.48
C GLY A 135 -16.31 2.35 -4.78
N VAL A 136 -15.01 2.02 -4.84
CA VAL A 136 -14.25 2.07 -6.11
C VAL A 136 -14.90 1.09 -7.11
N PRO A 137 -15.30 1.56 -8.29
CA PRO A 137 -16.05 0.76 -9.26
C PRO A 137 -15.10 -0.17 -10.04
N PHE A 138 -14.65 -1.25 -9.41
CA PHE A 138 -13.94 -2.31 -10.10
C PHE A 138 -14.86 -3.10 -11.04
N ALA A 139 -14.31 -3.51 -12.19
CA ALA A 139 -14.98 -4.44 -13.08
C ALA A 139 -15.21 -5.78 -12.36
N ARG A 140 -16.33 -6.43 -12.69
CA ARG A 140 -16.71 -7.73 -12.12
C ARG A 140 -16.88 -8.76 -13.21
N ASP A 141 -16.61 -10.01 -12.86
CA ASP A 141 -16.92 -11.15 -13.71
C ASP A 141 -18.41 -11.54 -13.61
N TYR A 142 -18.81 -12.55 -14.38
CA TYR A 142 -20.19 -13.06 -14.36
C TYR A 142 -20.58 -13.64 -12.98
N GLY A 143 -19.60 -14.12 -12.20
CA GLY A 143 -19.80 -14.62 -10.83
C GLY A 143 -19.93 -13.51 -9.78
N GLY A 144 -19.76 -12.24 -10.17
CA GLY A 144 -19.81 -11.10 -9.27
C GLY A 144 -18.53 -10.85 -8.47
N LEU A 145 -17.46 -11.62 -8.71
CA LEU A 145 -16.13 -11.37 -8.16
C LEU A 145 -15.41 -10.28 -8.95
N LEU A 146 -14.32 -9.75 -8.40
CA LEU A 146 -13.52 -8.75 -9.09
C LEU A 146 -12.83 -9.39 -10.30
N ALA A 147 -12.92 -8.72 -11.45
CA ALA A 147 -12.31 -9.22 -12.68
C ALA A 147 -10.80 -8.96 -12.67
N ASN A 148 -10.02 -10.04 -12.75
CA ASN A 148 -8.57 -9.98 -12.95
C ASN A 148 -8.22 -9.95 -14.44
N ARG A 149 -7.04 -9.43 -14.79
CA ARG A 149 -6.50 -9.46 -16.15
C ARG A 149 -5.00 -9.72 -16.13
N SER A 150 -4.48 -10.30 -17.20
CA SER A 150 -3.03 -10.48 -17.38
C SER A 150 -2.31 -9.14 -17.47
N PHE A 151 -1.12 -9.06 -16.88
CA PHE A 151 -0.24 -7.90 -16.93
C PHE A 151 1.22 -8.35 -17.13
N GLY A 152 2.07 -7.47 -17.67
CA GLY A 152 3.47 -7.80 -17.95
C GLY A 152 4.26 -8.07 -16.66
N GLY A 153 5.08 -9.12 -16.66
CA GLY A 153 5.99 -9.43 -15.55
C GLY A 153 5.36 -10.16 -14.36
N VAL A 154 4.09 -10.56 -14.46
CA VAL A 154 3.39 -11.42 -13.51
C VAL A 154 2.88 -12.67 -14.23
N LEU A 155 3.09 -13.84 -13.62
CA LEU A 155 2.58 -15.10 -14.14
C LEU A 155 1.15 -15.29 -13.63
N VAL A 156 0.18 -15.32 -14.56
CA VAL A 156 -1.19 -15.79 -14.32
C VAL A 156 -1.21 -17.30 -14.24
#